data_AF-A0A7S2HPZ1-F1
#
_entry.id   AF-A0A7S2HPZ1-F1
#
_cell.length_a   1.000
_cell.length_b   1.000
_cell.length_c   1.000
_cell.angle_alpha   90.00
_cell.angle_beta   90.00
_cell.angle_gamma   90.00
#
_symmetry.space_group_name_H-M   'P 1'
#
loop_
_entity.id
_entity.type
_entity.pdbx_description
1 polymer ?
#
loop_
_entity_poly.entity_id
_entity_poly.type
_entity_poly.pdbx_seq_one_letter_code
_entity_poly.pdbx_strand_id
1 'polypeptide(L)'
;EEINLYEYPPDSQLVGDGCGGVWILCTTNKDEGGSESRLWHVNKHRERDMYEYPKRSKMVGDGCGGVWVHCPTNGRHDRMWRLWHANLHIERDMYDYPKGSIIVGDGRGGVW
;
A
#
# COMPACT_ATOMS: atom_id res chain seq x y z
N GLU A 1 -17.32 13.67 18.35
CA GLU A 1 -17.35 13.99 16.92
C GLU A 1 -17.45 12.68 16.15
N GLU A 2 -18.41 12.55 15.25
CA GLU A 2 -18.40 11.47 14.27
C GLU A 2 -17.23 11.71 13.33
N ILE A 3 -16.27 10.78 13.34
CA ILE A 3 -15.21 10.77 12.33
C ILE A 3 -15.89 10.30 11.05
N ASN A 4 -16.00 11.20 10.07
CA ASN A 4 -16.51 10.85 8.75
C ASN A 4 -15.40 10.06 8.03
N LEU A 5 -15.46 8.73 8.16
CA LEU A 5 -14.48 7.80 7.57
C LEU A 5 -14.69 7.71 6.06
N TYR A 6 -13.61 7.56 5.31
CA TYR A 6 -13.67 7.29 3.88
C TYR A 6 -14.36 5.96 3.63
N GLU A 7 -15.32 5.95 2.70
CA GLU A 7 -15.98 4.71 2.27
C GLU A 7 -15.04 3.94 1.34
N TYR A 8 -14.37 2.93 1.88
CA TYR A 8 -13.44 2.09 1.15
C TYR A 8 -14.18 1.16 0.18
N PRO A 9 -13.79 1.12 -1.12
CA PRO A 9 -14.30 0.16 -2.08
C PRO A 9 -14.13 -1.30 -1.64
N PRO A 10 -15.00 -2.23 -2.08
CA PRO A 10 -14.91 -3.66 -1.73
C PRO A 10 -13.60 -4.36 -2.16
N ASP A 11 -12.91 -3.84 -3.17
CA ASP A 11 -11.63 -4.36 -3.67
C ASP A 11 -10.40 -3.82 -2.92
N SER A 12 -10.62 -3.05 -1.84
CA SER A 12 -9.54 -2.53 -1.01
C SER A 12 -8.75 -3.66 -0.35
N GLN A 13 -7.42 -3.56 -0.39
CA GLN A 13 -6.54 -4.40 0.40
C GLN A 13 -6.34 -3.78 1.78
N LEU A 14 -6.33 -4.59 2.83
CA LEU A 14 -6.11 -4.15 4.22
C LEU A 14 -5.02 -5.02 4.85
N VAL A 15 -4.02 -4.38 5.45
CA VAL A 15 -2.95 -5.08 6.19
C VAL A 15 -2.69 -4.38 7.52
N GLY A 16 -2.60 -5.15 8.60
CA GLY A 16 -2.25 -4.60 9.91
C GLY A 16 -0.82 -4.07 9.93
N ASP A 17 -0.60 -2.94 10.58
CA ASP A 17 0.74 -2.34 10.69
C ASP A 17 1.58 -2.94 11.84
N GLY A 18 1.00 -3.78 12.69
CA GLY A 18 1.66 -4.36 13.87
C GLY A 18 1.78 -3.43 15.07
N CYS A 19 1.28 -2.20 14.98
CA CYS A 19 1.34 -1.15 16.00
C CYS A 19 -0.02 -0.52 16.34
N GLY A 20 -1.12 -1.22 16.01
CA GLY A 20 -2.49 -0.80 16.35
C GLY A 20 -3.16 0.08 15.30
N GLY A 21 -2.62 0.13 14.08
CA GLY A 21 -3.24 0.69 12.90
C GLY A 21 -3.35 -0.33 11.76
N VAL A 22 -3.90 0.14 10.64
CA VAL A 22 -4.08 -0.60 9.40
C VAL A 22 -3.66 0.28 8.22
N TRP A 23 -2.97 -0.33 7.28
CA TRP A 23 -2.74 0.25 5.96
C TRP A 23 -3.82 -0.25 5.00
N ILE A 24 -4.42 0.66 4.25
CA ILE A 24 -5.50 0.38 3.31
C ILE A 24 -5.08 0.87 1.93
N LEU A 25 -5.02 -0.04 0.97
CA LEU A 25 -4.73 0.29 -0.43
C LEU A 25 -6.02 0.11 -1.23
N CYS A 26 -6.59 1.22 -1.68
CA CYS A 26 -7.87 1.24 -2.36
C CYS A 26 -7.81 2.07 -3.64
N THR A 27 -8.64 1.72 -4.62
CA THR A 27 -8.76 2.51 -5.84
C THR A 27 -9.59 3.78 -5.55
N THR A 28 -9.01 4.96 -5.68
CA THR A 28 -9.72 6.23 -5.44
C THR A 28 -10.16 6.87 -6.76
N ASN A 29 -11.49 7.03 -6.94
CA ASN A 29 -12.25 7.56 -8.09
C ASN A 29 -12.27 6.68 -9.36
N LYS A 30 -13.43 6.14 -9.79
CA LYS A 30 -14.75 6.67 -10.23
C LYS A 30 -14.84 7.07 -11.71
N ASP A 31 -13.73 7.42 -12.34
CA ASP A 31 -13.68 7.48 -13.80
C ASP A 31 -13.25 6.10 -14.32
N GLU A 32 -13.91 5.60 -15.36
CA GLU A 32 -13.66 4.29 -15.99
C GLU A 32 -12.24 4.13 -16.61
N GLY A 33 -11.28 4.97 -16.21
CA GLY A 33 -9.89 4.97 -16.67
C GLY A 33 -8.83 5.33 -15.63
N GLY A 34 -9.17 5.58 -14.35
CA GLY A 34 -8.16 5.90 -13.34
C GLY A 34 -7.14 4.76 -13.20
N SER A 35 -5.83 5.01 -13.35
CA SER A 35 -4.80 3.96 -13.32
C SER A 35 -4.19 3.72 -11.93
N GLU A 36 -4.63 4.48 -10.92
CA GLU A 36 -3.96 4.57 -9.62
C GLU A 36 -4.86 4.12 -8.46
N SER A 37 -4.21 3.70 -7.38
CA SER A 37 -4.74 3.35 -6.07
C SER A 37 -4.08 4.25 -5.02
N ARG A 38 -4.80 4.58 -3.96
CA ARG A 38 -4.30 5.40 -2.86
C ARG A 38 -4.05 4.54 -1.63
N LEU A 39 -2.94 4.80 -0.96
CA LEU A 39 -2.56 4.17 0.30
C LEU A 39 -2.95 5.10 1.45
N TRP A 40 -3.74 4.56 2.37
CA TRP A 40 -4.22 5.21 3.57
C TRP A 40 -3.64 4.53 4.80
N HIS A 41 -3.42 5.30 5.88
CA HIS A 41 -3.19 4.76 7.21
C HIS A 41 -4.35 5.14 8.13
N VAL A 42 -4.88 4.15 8.83
CA VAL A 42 -6.00 4.32 9.76
C VAL A 42 -5.63 3.73 11.11
N ASN A 43 -5.97 4.45 12.16
CA ASN A 43 -5.96 3.93 13.53
C ASN A 43 -7.15 4.48 14.30
N LYS A 44 -7.27 4.12 15.58
CA LYS A 44 -8.40 4.53 16.45
C LYS A 44 -8.58 6.06 16.62
N HIS A 45 -7.60 6.86 16.21
CA HIS A 45 -7.58 8.30 16.40
C HIS A 45 -7.68 9.09 15.10
N ARG A 46 -7.22 8.52 13.98
CA ARG A 46 -7.11 9.24 12.72
C ARG A 46 -7.14 8.31 11.52
N GLU A 47 -7.61 8.88 10.42
CA GLU A 47 -7.50 8.36 9.06
C GLU A 47 -6.73 9.39 8.23
N ARG A 48 -5.78 8.93 7.42
CA ARG A 48 -4.96 9.81 6.59
C ARG A 48 -4.58 9.13 5.28
N ASP A 49 -4.76 9.82 4.16
CA ASP A 49 -4.14 9.41 2.90
C ASP A 49 -2.66 9.80 2.87
N MET A 50 -1.85 8.89 2.31
CA MET A 50 -0.40 8.97 2.45
C MET A 50 0.28 9.02 1.08
N TYR A 51 0.09 7.99 0.24
CA TYR A 51 0.83 7.80 -1.01
C TYR A 51 -0.07 7.25 -2.12
N GLU A 52 0.40 7.26 -3.37
CA GLU A 52 -0.30 6.72 -4.53
C GLU A 52 0.54 5.65 -5.21
N TYR A 53 -0.14 4.59 -5.66
CA TYR A 53 0.48 3.48 -6.38
C TYR A 53 -0.35 3.08 -7.57
N PRO A 54 0.25 2.52 -8.63
CA PRO A 54 -0.51 2.00 -9.75
C PRO A 54 -1.49 0.90 -9.34
N LYS A 55 -2.57 0.75 -10.09
CA LYS A 55 -3.51 -0.36 -9.94
C LYS A 55 -2.78 -1.70 -10.00
N ARG A 56 -3.36 -2.71 -9.32
CA ARG A 56 -2.84 -4.08 -9.17
C ARG A 56 -1.64 -4.20 -8.24
N SER A 57 -1.20 -3.10 -7.63
CA SER A 57 -0.23 -3.14 -6.53
C SER A 57 -0.67 -4.10 -5.43
N LYS A 58 0.29 -4.80 -4.84
CA LYS A 58 0.07 -5.73 -3.73
C LYS A 58 0.79 -5.18 -2.51
N MET A 59 0.25 -5.42 -1.31
CA MET A 59 0.91 -4.98 -0.09
C MET A 59 0.91 -6.02 1.03
N VAL A 60 1.88 -5.89 1.92
CA VAL A 60 2.00 -6.64 3.19
C VAL A 60 2.44 -5.70 4.30
N GLY A 61 1.87 -5.85 5.49
CA GLY A 61 2.33 -5.10 6.66
C GLY A 61 3.76 -5.50 7.03
N ASP A 62 4.56 -4.55 7.48
CA ASP A 62 5.93 -4.83 7.92
C ASP A 62 5.99 -5.28 9.40
N GLY A 63 4.89 -5.13 10.14
CA GLY A 63 4.76 -5.49 11.57
C GLY A 63 5.39 -4.49 12.54
N CYS A 64 5.89 -3.35 12.06
CA CYS A 64 6.57 -2.31 12.83
C CYS A 64 6.07 -0.89 12.49
N GLY A 65 4.81 -0.77 12.09
CA GLY A 65 4.12 0.50 11.82
C GLY A 65 4.16 0.93 10.34
N GLY A 66 4.70 0.11 9.46
CA GLY A 66 4.81 0.37 8.03
C GLY A 66 4.20 -0.74 7.16
N VAL A 67 4.43 -0.60 5.86
CA VAL A 67 3.88 -1.47 4.83
C VAL A 67 4.87 -1.58 3.66
N TRP A 68 4.96 -2.77 3.10
CA TRP A 68 5.66 -3.03 1.85
C TRP A 68 4.66 -3.09 0.71
N VAL A 69 4.94 -2.42 -0.41
CA VAL A 69 4.11 -2.37 -1.60
C VAL A 69 4.91 -2.82 -2.82
N HIS A 70 4.42 -3.82 -3.54
CA HIS A 70 4.98 -4.29 -4.79
C HIS A 70 4.06 -3.84 -5.94
N CYS A 71 4.53 -2.89 -6.75
CA CYS A 71 3.70 -2.19 -7.73
C CYS A 71 4.31 -2.17 -9.13
N PRO A 72 3.47 -2.05 -10.18
CA PRO A 72 3.94 -1.75 -11.53
C PRO A 72 4.86 -0.53 -11.59
N THR A 73 5.88 -0.57 -12.45
CA THR A 73 6.65 0.61 -12.82
C THR A 73 6.25 1.09 -14.20
N ASN A 74 5.95 2.38 -14.33
CA ASN A 74 5.73 2.98 -15.64
C ASN A 74 7.08 3.08 -16.37
N GLY A 75 7.21 2.39 -17.51
CA GLY A 75 8.32 2.60 -18.45
C GLY A 75 9.57 1.72 -18.28
N ARG A 76 9.57 0.71 -17.40
CA ARG A 76 10.65 -0.30 -17.35
C ARG A 76 10.05 -1.69 -17.40
N HIS A 77 10.28 -2.38 -18.52
CA HIS A 77 9.96 -3.79 -18.77
C HIS A 77 8.64 -4.29 -18.13
N ASP A 78 7.59 -4.54 -18.92
CA ASP A 78 6.26 -5.03 -18.48
C ASP A 78 6.25 -6.29 -17.57
N ARG A 79 7.41 -6.89 -17.33
CA ARG A 79 7.69 -8.05 -16.49
C ARG A 79 8.28 -7.71 -15.12
N MET A 80 8.67 -6.46 -14.84
CA MET A 80 9.29 -6.03 -13.59
C MET A 80 8.44 -4.99 -12.87
N TRP A 81 8.35 -5.14 -11.56
CA TRP A 81 7.61 -4.30 -10.63
C TRP A 81 8.58 -3.81 -9.56
N ARG A 82 8.31 -2.65 -8.96
CA ARG A 82 9.16 -2.05 -7.94
C ARG A 82 8.61 -2.31 -6.56
N LEU A 83 9.51 -2.61 -5.64
CA LEU A 83 9.20 -2.75 -4.23
C LEU A 83 9.41 -1.40 -3.52
N TRP A 84 8.42 -1.00 -2.74
CA TRP A 84 8.39 0.22 -1.93
C TRP A 84 8.14 -0.13 -0.47
N HIS A 85 8.74 0.63 0.43
CA HIS A 85 8.40 0.64 1.85
C HIS A 85 7.83 2.00 2.22
N ALA A 86 6.70 2.01 2.90
CA ALA A 86 6.06 3.21 3.40
C ALA A 86 5.80 3.09 4.91
N ASN A 87 5.95 4.20 5.61
CA ASN A 87 5.49 4.37 6.98
C ASN A 87 4.91 5.78 7.17
N LEU A 88 4.55 6.13 8.40
CA LEU A 88 3.94 7.42 8.73
C LEU A 88 4.81 8.66 8.44
N HIS A 89 6.10 8.47 8.20
CA HIS A 89 7.07 9.54 8.05
C HIS A 89 7.68 9.59 6.64
N ILE A 90 7.84 8.44 6.00
CA ILE A 90 8.58 8.34 4.74
C ILE A 90 8.12 7.16 3.87
N GLU A 91 8.28 7.34 2.57
CA GLU A 91 8.22 6.32 1.54
C GLU A 91 9.58 6.20 0.85
N ARG A 92 10.01 4.98 0.56
CA ARG A 92 11.25 4.68 -0.16
C ARG A 92 11.04 3.54 -1.15
N ASP A 93 11.59 3.67 -2.34
CA ASP A 93 11.73 2.53 -3.24
C ASP A 93 13.01 1.74 -2.96
N MET A 94 12.96 0.47 -3.35
CA MET A 94 14.07 -0.48 -3.22
C MET A 94 14.49 -0.99 -4.60
N TYR A 95 14.29 -2.28 -4.87
CA TYR A 95 14.71 -2.95 -6.09
C TYR A 95 13.51 -3.36 -6.94
N ASP A 96 13.80 -3.62 -8.22
CA ASP A 96 12.83 -4.16 -9.16
C ASP A 96 12.83 -5.71 -9.07
N TYR A 97 11.64 -6.30 -8.97
CA TYR A 97 11.41 -7.75 -8.89
C TYR A 97 10.47 -8.19 -10.03
N PRO A 98 10.48 -9.48 -10.42
CA PRO A 98 9.51 -9.98 -11.38
C PRO A 98 8.07 -9.70 -10.94
N LYS A 99 7.22 -9.25 -11.86
CA LYS A 99 5.79 -8.96 -11.66
C LYS A 99 5.02 -10.08 -10.93
N GLY A 100 5.40 -11.33 -11.19
CA GLY A 100 4.79 -12.52 -10.59
C GLY A 100 5.20 -12.80 -9.14
N SER A 101 6.13 -12.02 -8.57
CA SER A 101 6.62 -12.25 -7.21
C SER A 101 5.51 -12.07 -6.18
N ILE A 102 5.61 -12.89 -5.14
CA ILE A 102 4.80 -12.82 -3.94
C ILE A 102 5.68 -12.15 -2.89
N ILE A 103 5.12 -11.19 -2.16
CA ILE A 103 5.81 -10.55 -1.03
C ILE A 103 5.20 -11.06 0.26
N VAL A 104 6.03 -11.30 1.27
CA VAL A 104 5.61 -11.72 2.61
C VAL A 104 6.33 -10.89 3.66
N GLY A 105 5.58 -10.20 4.51
CA GLY A 105 6.14 -9.46 5.63
C GLY A 105 6.72 -10.42 6.68
N ASP A 106 7.88 -10.09 7.24
CA ASP A 106 8.52 -10.91 8.29
C ASP A 106 8.06 -10.56 9.71
N GLY A 107 7.22 -9.52 9.84
CA GLY A 107 6.71 -9.01 11.11
C GLY A 107 7.74 -8.25 11.96
N ARG A 108 8.90 -7.93 11.40
CA ARG A 108 10.03 -7.24 12.07
C ARG A 108 10.59 -6.10 11.22
N GLY A 109 9.77 -5.53 10.34
CA GLY A 109 10.11 -4.43 9.44
C GLY A 109 10.57 -4.89 8.04
N GLY A 110 10.84 -6.17 7.85
CA GLY A 110 11.36 -6.73 6.60
C GLY A 110 10.28 -7.37 5.71
N VAL A 111 10.72 -7.76 4.50
CA VAL A 111 9.93 -8.46 3.50
C VAL A 111 10.78 -9.50 2.78
N TRP A 112 10.17 -10.64 2.46
CA TRP A 112 10.74 -11.74 1.68
C TRP A 112 9.96 -11.97 0.39
#